data_AF-A0A8J2TEY7-F1
#
_entry.id   AF-A0A8J2TEY7-F1
#
_cell.length_a   1.000
_cell.length_b   1.000
_cell.length_c   1.000
_cell.angle_alpha   90.00
_cell.angle_beta   90.00
_cell.angle_gamma   90.00
#
_symmetry.space_group_name_H-M   'P 1'
#
loop_
_entity.id
_entity.type
_entity.pdbx_description
1 polymer ?
#
loop_
_entity_poly.entity_id
_entity_poly.type
_entity_poly.pdbx_seq_one_letter_code
_entity_poly.pdbx_strand_id
1 'polypeptide(L)'
;MQRFDINAIVRPTPEAKRYLDVLKNNGSFNRMIDAYIFAASYAMKHDLDILPLPTGRSDLVSLSLIDEDIRLALEASIHILCQRKGENTPSDSKEVLDILTQYAEAGIKVLKQRWKGKVGIQIQDDIRRIVM
;
A
#
# COMPACT_ATOMS: atom_id res chain seq x y z
N MET A 1 3.31 20.29 -5.63
CA MET A 1 3.10 18.84 -5.39
C MET A 1 2.85 18.68 -3.90
N GLN A 2 1.70 18.14 -3.53
CA GLN A 2 1.37 17.92 -2.12
C GLN A 2 2.10 16.69 -1.58
N ARG A 3 2.55 16.79 -0.33
CA ARG A 3 3.33 15.77 0.37
C ARG A 3 2.49 15.06 1.41
N PHE A 4 2.91 13.88 1.84
CA PHE A 4 2.35 13.23 3.01
C PHE A 4 2.56 14.08 4.25
N ASP A 5 1.55 14.13 5.12
CA ASP A 5 1.80 14.46 6.52
C ASP A 5 2.50 13.25 7.15
N ILE A 6 3.71 13.47 7.66
CA ILE A 6 4.58 12.44 8.24
C ILE A 6 3.92 11.79 9.46
N ASN A 7 3.04 12.52 10.15
CA ASN A 7 2.28 12.01 11.29
C ASN A 7 0.95 11.37 10.89
N ALA A 8 0.63 11.33 9.60
CA ALA A 8 -0.61 10.74 9.15
C ALA A 8 -0.60 9.23 9.41
N ILE A 9 -1.72 8.76 9.94
CA ILE A 9 -1.93 7.36 10.27
C ILE A 9 -2.53 6.66 9.05
N VAL A 10 -1.87 5.60 8.61
CA VAL A 10 -2.40 4.71 7.58
C VAL A 10 -3.57 3.92 8.17
N ARG A 11 -4.69 3.91 7.44
CA ARG A 11 -5.95 3.31 7.90
C ARG A 11 -6.46 2.25 6.93
N PRO A 12 -5.93 1.01 6.96
CA PRO A 12 -6.47 -0.09 6.16
C PRO A 12 -7.89 -0.46 6.58
N THR A 13 -8.58 -1.18 5.70
CA THR A 13 -9.82 -1.87 6.04
C THR A 13 -9.54 -2.96 7.08
N PRO A 14 -10.54 -3.37 7.89
CA PRO A 14 -10.37 -4.47 8.83
C PRO A 14 -9.93 -5.78 8.16
N GLU A 15 -10.35 -6.03 6.91
CA GLU A 15 -9.93 -7.21 6.15
C GLU A 15 -8.45 -7.13 5.76
N ALA A 16 -8.01 -5.99 5.21
CA ALA A 16 -6.61 -5.78 4.89
C ALA A 16 -5.73 -5.88 6.14
N LYS A 17 -6.13 -5.26 7.26
CA LYS A 17 -5.40 -5.34 8.53
C LYS A 17 -5.20 -6.78 8.98
N ARG A 18 -6.26 -7.61 8.98
CA ARG A 18 -6.16 -9.04 9.33
C ARG A 18 -5.20 -9.78 8.41
N TYR A 19 -5.12 -9.44 7.13
CA TYR A 19 -4.18 -10.09 6.22
C TYR A 19 -2.74 -9.62 6.46
N LEU A 20 -2.53 -8.33 6.75
CA LEU A 20 -1.22 -7.80 7.15
C LEU A 20 -0.71 -8.46 8.44
N ASP A 21 -1.61 -8.73 9.40
CA ASP A 21 -1.29 -9.52 10.59
C ASP A 21 -0.77 -10.92 10.22
N VAL A 22 -1.42 -11.61 9.29
CA VAL A 22 -0.97 -12.93 8.80
C VAL A 22 0.42 -12.83 8.16
N LEU A 23 0.66 -11.83 7.31
CA LEU A 23 1.94 -11.61 6.63
C LEU A 23 3.09 -11.28 7.60
N LYS A 24 2.78 -10.59 8.69
CA LYS A 24 3.74 -10.35 9.77
C LYS A 24 4.01 -11.64 10.55
N ASN A 25 2.96 -12.34 10.96
CA ASN A 25 3.07 -13.52 11.83
C ASN A 25 3.70 -14.72 11.13
N ASN A 26 3.57 -14.84 9.82
CA ASN A 26 4.21 -15.90 9.05
C ASN A 26 5.65 -15.55 8.61
N GLY A 27 6.18 -14.38 9.03
CA GLY A 27 7.53 -13.94 8.74
C GLY A 27 7.76 -13.43 7.31
N SER A 28 6.72 -13.25 6.49
CA SER A 28 6.88 -12.71 5.13
C SER A 28 7.39 -11.27 5.16
N PHE A 29 6.89 -10.48 6.12
CA PHE A 29 7.30 -9.10 6.35
C PHE A 29 7.59 -8.85 7.82
N ASN A 30 8.59 -8.02 8.11
CA ASN A 30 8.93 -7.65 9.49
C ASN A 30 7.90 -6.68 10.09
N ARG A 31 7.39 -5.74 9.29
CA ARG A 31 6.39 -4.75 9.70
C ARG A 31 5.19 -4.79 8.76
N MET A 32 3.99 -4.59 9.31
CA MET A 32 2.76 -4.52 8.51
C MET A 32 2.81 -3.36 7.51
N ILE A 33 3.43 -2.24 7.87
CA ILE A 33 3.56 -1.10 6.97
C ILE A 33 4.42 -1.43 5.74
N ASP A 34 5.46 -2.23 5.88
CA ASP A 34 6.28 -2.67 4.74
C ASP A 34 5.45 -3.51 3.77
N ALA A 35 4.63 -4.41 4.29
CA ALA A 35 3.68 -5.20 3.49
C ALA A 35 2.61 -4.30 2.82
N TYR A 36 2.15 -3.28 3.53
CA TYR A 36 1.13 -2.36 3.05
C TYR A 36 1.65 -1.48 1.90
N ILE A 37 2.84 -0.92 2.07
CA ILE A 37 3.52 -0.13 1.04
C ILE A 37 3.89 -1.02 -0.16
N PHE A 38 4.38 -2.24 0.08
CA PHE A 38 4.63 -3.19 -1.00
C PHE A 38 3.36 -3.46 -1.82
N ALA A 39 2.22 -3.65 -1.16
CA ALA A 39 0.94 -3.86 -1.84
C ALA A 39 0.53 -2.63 -2.68
N ALA A 40 0.71 -1.41 -2.15
CA ALA A 40 0.45 -0.19 -2.90
C ALA A 40 1.33 -0.09 -4.16
N SER A 41 2.64 -0.29 -4.00
CA SER A 41 3.60 -0.25 -5.10
C SER A 41 3.32 -1.34 -6.13
N TYR A 42 2.91 -2.54 -5.71
CA TYR A 42 2.48 -3.60 -6.60
C TYR A 42 1.27 -3.17 -7.43
N ALA A 43 0.24 -2.60 -6.78
CA ALA A 43 -0.95 -2.14 -7.47
C ALA A 43 -0.65 -1.03 -8.48
N MET A 44 0.20 -0.06 -8.11
CA MET A 44 0.66 1.01 -8.97
C MET A 44 1.46 0.48 -10.17
N LYS A 45 2.39 -0.46 -9.95
CA LYS A 45 3.22 -1.07 -11.02
C LYS A 45 2.38 -1.86 -12.02
N HIS A 46 1.32 -2.51 -11.56
CA HIS A 46 0.44 -3.35 -12.39
C HIS A 46 -0.82 -2.62 -12.88
N ASP A 47 -0.89 -1.29 -12.71
CA ASP A 47 -2.02 -0.43 -13.07
C ASP A 47 -3.39 -1.01 -12.63
N LEU A 48 -3.46 -1.46 -11.38
CA LEU A 48 -4.71 -2.00 -10.85
C LEU A 48 -5.74 -0.88 -10.65
N ASP A 49 -7.00 -1.23 -10.89
CA ASP A 49 -8.13 -0.37 -10.57
C ASP A 49 -8.26 -0.19 -9.05
N ILE A 50 -8.37 1.08 -8.66
CA ILE A 50 -8.61 1.48 -7.29
C ILE A 50 -10.08 1.83 -7.09
N LEU A 51 -10.62 1.50 -5.92
CA LEU A 51 -12.01 1.74 -5.57
C LEU A 51 -12.09 2.67 -4.36
N PRO A 52 -13.16 3.48 -4.24
CA PRO A 52 -13.39 4.28 -3.04
C PRO A 52 -13.37 3.42 -1.77
N LEU A 53 -12.75 3.97 -0.71
CA LEU A 53 -12.60 3.25 0.56
C LEU A 53 -13.92 3.27 1.35
N PRO A 54 -14.32 2.14 1.98
CA PRO A 54 -15.47 2.12 2.86
C PRO A 54 -15.23 2.91 4.16
N THR A 55 -16.31 3.29 4.84
CA THR A 55 -16.27 3.87 6.19
C THR A 55 -15.85 2.79 7.22
N GLY A 56 -15.27 3.21 8.36
CA GLY A 56 -14.86 2.28 9.44
C GLY A 56 -13.45 1.70 9.30
N ARG A 57 -12.51 2.47 8.76
CA ARG A 57 -11.10 2.08 8.63
C ARG A 57 -10.41 1.98 9.98
N SER A 58 -9.45 1.05 10.11
CA SER A 58 -8.71 0.81 11.37
C SER A 58 -7.36 1.49 11.33
N ASP A 59 -6.96 2.17 12.41
CA ASP A 59 -5.60 2.69 12.53
C ASP A 59 -4.57 1.56 12.49
N LEU A 60 -3.54 1.71 11.64
CA LEU A 60 -2.40 0.80 11.52
C LEU A 60 -1.16 1.41 12.15
N VAL A 61 -0.54 2.38 11.46
CA VAL A 61 0.65 3.06 11.94
C VAL A 61 0.90 4.37 11.19
N SER A 62 1.73 5.23 11.77
CA SER A 62 2.17 6.48 11.17
C SER A 62 3.12 6.25 9.98
N LEU A 63 3.02 7.10 8.95
CA LEU A 63 3.96 7.17 7.83
C LEU A 63 5.39 7.55 8.25
N SER A 64 5.59 8.04 9.47
CA SER A 64 6.91 8.35 10.02
C SER A 64 7.85 7.15 10.10
N LEU A 65 7.32 5.92 10.08
CA LEU A 65 8.13 4.69 10.10
C LEU A 65 8.72 4.28 8.74
N ILE A 66 8.33 4.97 7.68
CA ILE A 66 8.81 4.74 6.31
C ILE A 66 9.96 5.69 6.02
N ASP A 67 10.98 5.24 5.28
CA ASP A 67 12.09 6.10 4.87
C ASP A 67 11.61 7.25 3.97
N GLU A 68 12.26 8.41 4.07
CA GLU A 68 11.86 9.61 3.33
C GLU A 68 11.87 9.39 1.82
N ASP A 69 12.90 8.73 1.29
CA ASP A 69 13.02 8.44 -0.13
C ASP A 69 11.86 7.57 -0.65
N ILE A 70 11.41 6.61 0.16
CA ILE A 70 10.26 5.77 -0.16
C ILE A 70 8.98 6.61 -0.16
N ARG A 71 8.80 7.51 0.82
CA ARG A 71 7.65 8.43 0.83
C ARG A 71 7.64 9.32 -0.41
N LEU A 72 8.76 9.95 -0.74
CA LEU A 72 8.89 10.81 -1.93
C LEU A 72 8.60 10.03 -3.22
N ALA A 73 9.09 8.79 -3.34
CA ALA A 73 8.81 7.94 -4.49
C ALA A 73 7.31 7.58 -4.62
N LEU A 74 6.65 7.29 -3.50
CA LEU A 74 5.20 7.02 -3.47
C LEU A 74 4.39 8.25 -3.85
N GLU A 75 4.73 9.42 -3.31
CA GLU A 75 4.10 10.69 -3.67
C GLU A 75 4.24 10.94 -5.18
N ALA A 76 5.46 10.85 -5.71
CA ALA A 76 5.73 11.04 -7.14
C ALA A 76 4.93 10.09 -8.00
N SER A 77 4.86 8.81 -7.60
CA SER A 77 4.10 7.78 -8.31
C SER A 77 2.61 8.11 -8.37
N ILE A 78 2.02 8.53 -7.24
CA ILE A 78 0.60 8.92 -7.19
C ILE A 78 0.32 10.09 -8.11
N HIS A 79 1.13 11.16 -8.04
CA HIS A 79 0.95 12.35 -8.89
C HIS A 79 1.06 12.00 -10.38
N ILE A 80 2.05 11.19 -10.76
CA ILE A 80 2.23 10.74 -12.16
C ILE A 80 1.05 9.89 -12.62
N LEU A 81 0.55 8.98 -11.77
CA LEU A 81 -0.58 8.11 -12.12
C LEU A 81 -1.88 8.89 -12.30
N CYS A 82 -2.19 9.85 -11.41
CA CYS A 82 -3.36 10.72 -11.57
C CYS A 82 -3.29 11.50 -12.89
N GLN A 83 -2.12 12.09 -13.20
CA GLN A 83 -1.92 12.80 -14.47
C GLN A 83 -2.13 11.90 -15.70
N ARG A 84 -1.60 10.67 -15.67
CA ARG A 84 -1.77 9.71 -16.77
C ARG A 84 -3.23 9.30 -16.96
N LYS A 85 -4.01 9.19 -15.89
CA LYS A 85 -5.43 8.84 -15.92
C LYS A 85 -6.36 10.02 -16.22
N GLY A 86 -5.81 11.24 -16.37
CA GLY A 86 -6.60 12.46 -16.54
C GLY A 86 -7.42 12.83 -15.29
N GLU A 87 -7.04 12.29 -14.14
CA GLU A 87 -7.67 12.56 -12.86
C GLU A 87 -7.09 13.83 -12.24
N ASN A 88 -7.85 14.44 -11.33
CA ASN A 88 -7.36 15.58 -10.58
C ASN A 88 -6.17 15.15 -9.71
N THR A 89 -5.08 15.92 -9.78
CA THR A 89 -3.96 15.74 -8.86
C THR A 89 -4.40 16.03 -7.44
N PRO A 90 -3.94 15.26 -6.43
CA PRO A 90 -4.36 15.45 -5.05
C PRO A 90 -4.01 16.85 -4.54
N SER A 91 -5.01 17.49 -3.92
CA SER A 91 -5.02 18.89 -3.49
C SER A 91 -4.50 19.09 -2.08
N ASP A 92 -4.50 18.03 -1.24
CA ASP A 92 -3.95 18.02 0.11
C ASP A 92 -3.26 16.68 0.45
N SER A 93 -2.62 16.62 1.63
CA SER A 93 -1.89 15.44 2.11
C SER A 93 -2.80 14.24 2.40
N LYS A 94 -4.06 14.49 2.74
CA LYS A 94 -5.05 13.47 3.06
C LYS A 94 -5.52 12.76 1.80
N GLU A 95 -5.71 13.49 0.69
CA GLU A 95 -6.03 12.91 -0.61
C GLU A 95 -4.90 12.01 -1.11
N VAL A 96 -3.63 12.42 -0.98
CA VAL A 96 -2.48 11.55 -1.32
C VAL A 96 -2.52 10.26 -0.50
N LEU A 97 -2.80 10.35 0.80
CA LEU A 97 -2.92 9.19 1.69
C LEU A 97 -4.12 8.31 1.35
N ASP A 98 -5.26 8.89 1.02
CA ASP A 98 -6.45 8.14 0.62
C ASP A 98 -6.18 7.38 -0.68
N ILE A 99 -5.54 8.00 -1.67
CA ILE A 99 -5.13 7.32 -2.92
C ILE A 99 -4.12 6.20 -2.66
N LEU A 100 -3.10 6.45 -1.84
CA LEU A 100 -2.14 5.42 -1.42
C LEU A 100 -2.86 4.23 -0.78
N THR A 101 -3.83 4.51 0.10
CA THR A 101 -4.63 3.51 0.79
C THR A 101 -5.48 2.72 -0.20
N GLN A 102 -6.08 3.35 -1.20
CA GLN A 102 -6.84 2.65 -2.23
C GLN A 102 -5.95 1.69 -3.05
N TYR A 103 -4.76 2.13 -3.46
CA TYR A 103 -3.80 1.25 -4.14
C TYR A 103 -3.36 0.09 -3.25
N ALA A 104 -3.09 0.34 -1.97
CA ALA A 104 -2.70 -0.70 -1.02
C ALA A 104 -3.81 -1.76 -0.87
N GLU A 105 -5.07 -1.36 -0.75
CA GLU A 105 -6.22 -2.28 -0.65
C GLU A 105 -6.39 -3.12 -1.93
N ALA A 106 -6.28 -2.49 -3.11
CA ALA A 106 -6.32 -3.19 -4.39
C ALA A 106 -5.18 -4.22 -4.50
N GLY A 107 -3.97 -3.82 -4.11
CA GLY A 107 -2.80 -4.69 -4.07
C GLY A 107 -2.96 -5.86 -3.11
N ILE A 108 -3.43 -5.62 -1.89
CA ILE A 108 -3.68 -6.66 -0.89
C ILE A 108 -4.68 -7.68 -1.42
N LYS A 109 -5.77 -7.22 -2.05
CA LYS A 109 -6.79 -8.12 -2.60
C LYS A 109 -6.19 -9.10 -3.61
N VAL A 110 -5.35 -8.61 -4.53
CA VAL A 110 -4.69 -9.45 -5.54
C VAL A 110 -3.62 -10.34 -4.92
N LEU A 111 -2.75 -9.78 -4.09
CA LEU A 111 -1.65 -10.52 -3.45
C LEU A 111 -2.17 -11.62 -2.52
N LYS A 112 -3.28 -11.39 -1.81
CA LYS A 112 -3.96 -12.39 -0.98
C LYS A 112 -4.38 -13.62 -1.78
N GLN A 113 -4.85 -13.45 -3.00
CA GLN A 113 -5.18 -14.58 -3.88
C GLN A 113 -3.90 -15.25 -4.41
N ARG A 114 -2.91 -14.46 -4.83
CA ARG A 114 -1.63 -14.95 -5.35
C ARG A 114 -0.84 -15.78 -4.33
N TRP A 115 -0.95 -15.43 -3.05
CA TRP A 115 -0.23 -16.08 -1.94
C TRP A 115 -1.10 -17.05 -1.15
N LYS A 116 -2.30 -17.37 -1.63
CA LYS A 116 -3.17 -18.34 -0.99
C LYS A 116 -2.45 -19.70 -0.89
N GLY A 117 -2.34 -20.21 0.33
CA GLY A 117 -1.67 -21.48 0.62
C GLY A 117 -0.14 -21.43 0.64
N LYS A 118 0.49 -20.27 0.41
CA LYS A 118 1.94 -20.11 0.51
C LYS A 118 2.39 -19.86 1.95
N VAL A 119 3.53 -20.42 2.32
CA VAL A 119 4.22 -20.10 3.59
C VAL A 119 5.16 -18.89 3.42
N GLY A 120 5.63 -18.32 4.53
CA GLY A 120 6.40 -17.06 4.52
C GLY A 120 7.59 -17.05 3.57
N ILE A 121 8.41 -18.12 3.55
CA ILE A 121 9.57 -18.19 2.65
C ILE A 121 9.18 -18.23 1.16
N GLN A 122 8.07 -18.89 0.83
CA GLN A 122 7.55 -18.93 -0.54
C GLN A 122 6.98 -17.58 -0.98
N ILE A 123 6.43 -16.81 -0.03
CA ILE A 123 5.99 -15.43 -0.28
C ILE A 123 7.20 -14.53 -0.51
N GLN A 124 8.25 -14.64 0.31
CA GLN A 124 9.50 -13.89 0.12
C GLN A 124 10.18 -14.20 -1.21
N ASP A 125 10.23 -15.47 -1.61
CA ASP A 125 10.76 -15.86 -2.94
C ASP A 125 9.94 -15.27 -4.08
N ASP A 126 8.61 -15.24 -3.95
CA ASP A 126 7.73 -14.61 -4.94
C ASP A 126 7.92 -13.09 -4.99
N ILE A 127 8.10 -12.42 -3.84
CA ILE A 127 8.41 -10.99 -3.77
C ILE A 127 9.71 -10.69 -4.51
N ARG A 128 10.78 -11.49 -4.29
CA ARG A 128 12.06 -11.30 -5.00
C ARG A 128 11.87 -11.37 -6.52
N ARG A 129 11.05 -12.29 -7.01
CA ARG A 129 10.72 -12.43 -8.45
C ARG A 129 9.85 -11.30 -9.01
N ILE A 130 9.10 -10.59 -8.17
CA ILE A 130 8.28 -9.44 -8.59
C ILE A 130 9.13 -8.17 -8.69
N VAL A 131 10.13 -8.04 -7.82
CA VAL A 131 10.98 -6.85 -7.70
C VAL A 131 12.19 -6.90 -8.64
N MET A 132 12.76 -8.09 -8.86
CA MET A 132 13.81 -8.33 -9.87
C MET A 132 13.22 -8.39 -11.28
#